data_AF-A0A6N8EXC6-F1
#
_entry.id   AF-A0A6N8EXC6-F1
#
_cell.length_a   1.000
_cell.length_b   1.000
_cell.length_c   1.000
_cell.angle_alpha   90.00
_cell.angle_beta   90.00
_cell.angle_gamma   90.00
#
_symmetry.space_group_name_H-M   'P 1'
#
loop_
_entity.id
_entity.type
_entity.pdbx_description
1 polymer ?
#
loop_
_entity_poly.entity_id
_entity_poly.type
_entity_poly.pdbx_seq_one_letter_code
_entity_poly.pdbx_strand_id
1 'polypeptide(L)'
;MERLKGMACLAGAFSLAGTSVIAARFFGGQLGIFTITGVSLLLALCLMLPLGWKELKDTCRRLRLRDGGLLFLQALFGIFLFRLFLLTGLEKTSSGEAGILTGATPAVTVLLAAFVLREPVGRRARLGIVSAIGGVVLIQLFSAGKLGAMSLDHLAGNVLVLLAAISESSFNILSRGFALKSEGSQGAAIPPIPQTMLVTAMAMFLCLIPAAFEHPLSSLRTIGWQEWLALVWYGPFVTALAFLLWFAGIQRCPAATAAAFSGLMPFTALLLSVLVLGESSYWLQWVGGLLVILGIILIAGKSQPEPKKEQAENSWSELPNRI
;
A
#
# COMPACT_ATOMS: atom_id res chain seq x y z
N MET A 1 -18.21 5.60 -15.69
CA MET A 1 -18.50 4.50 -14.74
C MET A 1 -17.24 3.78 -14.27
N GLU A 2 -16.26 3.48 -15.15
CA GLU A 2 -15.03 2.78 -14.76
C GLU A 2 -14.20 3.48 -13.66
N ARG A 3 -14.07 4.81 -13.70
CA ARG A 3 -13.36 5.56 -12.63
C ARG A 3 -14.05 5.45 -11.26
N LEU A 4 -15.39 5.44 -11.22
CA LEU A 4 -16.15 5.28 -9.97
C LEU A 4 -15.94 3.88 -9.38
N LYS A 5 -15.94 2.84 -10.23
CA LYS A 5 -15.58 1.48 -9.83
C LYS A 5 -14.15 1.42 -9.29
N GLY A 6 -13.20 2.08 -9.96
CA GLY A 6 -11.81 2.17 -9.50
C GLY A 6 -11.68 2.80 -8.12
N MET A 7 -12.36 3.92 -7.88
CA MET A 7 -12.39 4.59 -6.57
C MET A 7 -13.05 3.71 -5.49
N ALA A 8 -14.14 3.01 -5.82
CA ALA A 8 -14.76 2.06 -4.89
C ALA A 8 -13.82 0.90 -4.52
N CYS A 9 -13.05 0.38 -5.50
CA CYS A 9 -12.05 -0.64 -5.25
C CYS A 9 -10.92 -0.12 -4.33
N LEU A 10 -10.41 1.10 -4.58
CA LEU A 10 -9.41 1.73 -3.71
C LEU A 10 -9.94 1.96 -2.28
N ALA A 11 -11.18 2.43 -2.15
CA ALA A 11 -11.83 2.60 -0.86
C ALA A 11 -11.93 1.27 -0.10
N GLY A 12 -12.36 0.20 -0.78
CA GLY A 12 -12.44 -1.14 -0.21
C GLY A 12 -11.07 -1.66 0.22
N ALA A 13 -10.05 -1.51 -0.64
CA ALA A 13 -8.69 -1.94 -0.35
C ALA A 13 -8.12 -1.27 0.91
N PHE A 14 -8.16 0.06 1.00
CA PHE A 14 -7.60 0.78 2.14
C PHE A 14 -8.45 0.67 3.41
N SER A 15 -9.76 0.46 3.27
CA SER A 15 -10.61 0.12 4.44
C SER A 15 -10.26 -1.25 5.00
N LEU A 16 -10.07 -2.26 4.14
CA LEU A 16 -9.59 -3.57 4.56
C LEU A 16 -8.20 -3.48 5.18
N ALA A 17 -7.31 -2.69 4.61
CA ALA A 17 -5.99 -2.44 5.18
C ALA A 17 -6.07 -1.83 6.58
N GLY A 18 -7.03 -0.93 6.87
CA GLY A 18 -7.24 -0.39 8.21
C GLY A 18 -7.65 -1.44 9.25
N THR A 19 -8.39 -2.49 8.85
CA THR A 19 -8.75 -3.60 9.76
C THR A 19 -7.54 -4.38 10.26
N SER A 20 -6.39 -4.26 9.58
CA SER A 20 -5.13 -4.90 9.98
C SER A 20 -4.67 -4.49 11.38
N VAL A 21 -5.04 -3.28 11.83
CA VAL A 21 -4.69 -2.78 13.17
C VAL A 21 -5.37 -3.59 14.27
N ILE A 22 -6.63 -4.01 14.05
CA ILE A 22 -7.31 -4.92 14.97
C ILE A 22 -6.58 -6.27 15.00
N ALA A 23 -6.30 -6.85 13.82
CA ALA A 23 -5.62 -8.15 13.73
C ALA A 23 -4.24 -8.10 14.40
N ALA A 24 -3.51 -6.99 14.26
CA ALA A 24 -2.21 -6.77 14.89
C ALA A 24 -2.27 -6.84 16.43
N ARG A 25 -3.36 -6.36 17.05
CA ARG A 25 -3.56 -6.44 18.50
C ARG A 25 -3.66 -7.89 19.00
N PHE A 26 -4.20 -8.79 18.18
CA PHE A 26 -4.33 -10.20 18.53
C PHE A 26 -3.04 -10.99 18.40
N PHE A 27 -2.03 -10.52 17.66
CA PHE A 27 -0.74 -11.25 17.54
C PHE A 27 0.13 -11.21 18.80
N GLY A 28 -0.24 -10.40 19.81
CA GLY A 28 0.36 -10.44 21.16
C GLY A 28 1.87 -10.16 21.23
N GLY A 29 2.48 -9.63 20.16
CA GLY A 29 3.93 -9.41 20.06
C GLY A 29 4.78 -10.69 20.01
N GLN A 30 4.17 -11.87 19.92
CA GLN A 30 4.88 -13.16 19.95
C GLN A 30 5.40 -13.59 18.57
N LEU A 31 4.80 -13.06 17.51
CA LEU A 31 5.20 -13.34 16.14
C LEU A 31 6.05 -12.19 15.61
N GLY A 32 7.21 -12.54 15.05
CA GLY A 32 8.00 -11.61 14.25
C GLY A 32 7.22 -11.15 13.02
N ILE A 33 7.52 -9.95 12.55
CA ILE A 33 6.67 -9.29 11.56
C ILE A 33 6.91 -9.89 10.18
N PHE A 34 8.13 -10.33 9.85
CA PHE A 34 8.37 -11.06 8.61
C PHE A 34 7.73 -12.44 8.63
N THR A 35 7.56 -13.06 9.80
CA THR A 35 6.80 -14.29 10.00
C THR A 35 5.32 -14.05 9.75
N ILE A 36 4.71 -13.03 10.37
CA ILE A 36 3.31 -12.64 10.09
C ILE A 36 3.13 -12.37 8.60
N THR A 37 4.05 -11.60 8.01
CA THR A 37 4.05 -11.27 6.58
C THR A 37 4.10 -12.53 5.73
N GLY A 38 5.10 -13.40 5.95
CA GLY A 38 5.33 -14.59 5.16
C GLY A 38 4.16 -15.58 5.23
N VAL A 39 3.63 -15.81 6.44
CA VAL A 39 2.47 -16.69 6.65
C VAL A 39 1.22 -16.09 6.01
N SER A 40 1.00 -14.79 6.15
CA SER A 40 -0.14 -14.11 5.54
C SER A 40 -0.09 -14.16 4.01
N LEU A 41 1.10 -13.94 3.42
CA LEU A 41 1.31 -14.07 1.97
C LEU A 41 1.10 -15.51 1.51
N LEU A 42 1.58 -16.50 2.27
CA LEU A 42 1.34 -17.91 1.98
C LEU A 42 -0.16 -18.24 2.00
N LEU A 43 -0.89 -17.83 3.04
CA LEU A 43 -2.34 -18.05 3.14
C LEU A 43 -3.10 -17.37 2.00
N ALA A 44 -2.71 -16.14 1.64
CA ALA A 44 -3.26 -15.42 0.49
C ALA A 44 -3.05 -16.20 -0.82
N LEU A 45 -1.84 -16.70 -1.06
CA LEU A 45 -1.52 -17.50 -2.26
C LEU A 45 -2.29 -18.81 -2.30
N CYS A 46 -2.34 -19.55 -1.19
CA CYS A 46 -3.08 -20.80 -1.09
C CYS A 46 -4.56 -20.61 -1.42
N LEU A 47 -5.16 -19.49 -0.99
CA LEU A 47 -6.55 -19.18 -1.28
C LEU A 47 -6.78 -18.70 -2.73
N MET A 48 -5.87 -17.88 -3.26
CA MET A 48 -5.99 -17.37 -4.63
C MET A 48 -5.64 -18.42 -5.69
N LEU A 49 -4.79 -19.41 -5.37
CA LEU A 49 -4.37 -20.47 -6.30
C LEU A 49 -5.55 -21.17 -7.00
N PRO A 50 -6.53 -21.76 -6.29
CA PRO A 50 -7.64 -22.46 -6.93
C PRO A 50 -8.54 -21.54 -7.76
N LEU A 51 -8.66 -20.27 -7.35
CA LEU A 51 -9.51 -19.28 -8.02
C LEU A 51 -8.87 -18.75 -9.31
N GLY A 52 -7.55 -18.57 -9.33
CA GLY A 52 -6.80 -17.92 -10.40
C GLY A 52 -5.87 -18.82 -11.21
N TRP A 53 -5.81 -20.13 -10.95
CA TRP A 53 -4.79 -21.02 -11.54
C TRP A 53 -4.72 -20.97 -13.07
N LYS A 54 -5.88 -20.96 -13.74
CA LYS A 54 -5.95 -20.94 -15.21
C LYS A 54 -5.41 -19.63 -15.78
N GLU A 55 -5.88 -18.50 -15.23
CA GLU A 55 -5.43 -17.16 -15.61
C GLU A 55 -3.94 -16.95 -15.30
N LEU A 56 -3.46 -17.47 -14.17
CA LEU A 56 -2.06 -17.42 -13.78
C LEU A 56 -1.19 -18.22 -14.76
N LYS A 57 -1.58 -19.43 -15.12
CA LYS A 57 -0.84 -20.28 -16.05
C LYS A 57 -0.73 -19.61 -17.43
N ASP A 58 -1.82 -19.03 -17.92
CA ASP A 58 -1.84 -18.30 -19.18
C ASP A 58 -1.00 -17.03 -19.13
N THR A 59 -1.04 -16.32 -18.00
CA THR A 59 -0.21 -15.12 -17.76
C THR A 59 1.28 -15.48 -17.72
N CYS A 60 1.67 -16.51 -16.96
CA CYS A 60 3.05 -16.98 -16.87
C CYS A 60 3.61 -17.41 -18.23
N ARG A 61 2.79 -18.04 -19.08
CA ARG A 61 3.20 -18.45 -20.44
C ARG A 61 3.43 -17.26 -21.38
N ARG A 62 2.72 -16.16 -21.16
CA ARG A 62 2.80 -14.93 -21.97
C ARG A 62 3.79 -13.90 -21.40
N LEU A 63 4.29 -14.14 -20.19
CA LEU A 63 5.13 -13.20 -19.46
C LEU A 63 6.48 -13.03 -20.15
N ARG A 64 6.83 -11.80 -20.53
CA ARG A 64 8.19 -11.49 -20.98
C ARG A 64 9.09 -11.28 -19.75
N LEU A 65 10.39 -11.56 -19.89
CA LEU A 65 11.37 -11.32 -18.83
C LEU A 65 11.34 -9.88 -18.29
N ARG A 66 11.08 -8.91 -19.18
CA ARG A 66 10.93 -7.48 -18.82
C ARG A 66 9.73 -7.23 -17.92
N ASP A 67 8.60 -7.89 -18.17
CA ASP A 67 7.40 -7.78 -17.34
C ASP A 67 7.63 -8.45 -15.98
N GLY A 68 8.36 -9.57 -15.96
CA GLY A 68 8.81 -10.21 -14.72
C GLY A 68 9.67 -9.28 -13.85
N GLY A 69 10.58 -8.50 -14.45
CA GLY A 69 11.36 -7.50 -13.73
C GLY A 69 10.51 -6.39 -13.10
N LEU A 70 9.47 -5.91 -13.81
CA LEU A 70 8.55 -4.90 -13.26
C LEU A 70 7.68 -5.46 -12.12
N LEU A 71 7.21 -6.69 -12.23
CA LEU A 71 6.49 -7.37 -11.15
C LEU A 71 7.39 -7.61 -9.94
N PHE A 72 8.65 -7.96 -10.16
CA PHE A 72 9.63 -8.09 -9.09
C PHE A 72 9.87 -6.75 -8.39
N LEU A 73 10.04 -5.65 -9.14
CA LEU A 73 10.15 -4.31 -8.58
C LEU A 73 8.89 -3.92 -7.79
N GLN A 74 7.70 -4.29 -8.25
CA GLN A 74 6.45 -4.09 -7.49
C GLN A 74 6.47 -4.84 -6.16
N ALA A 75 6.89 -6.11 -6.13
CA ALA A 75 7.01 -6.89 -4.91
C ALA A 75 8.09 -6.34 -3.95
N LEU A 76 9.22 -5.92 -4.52
CA LEU A 76 10.35 -5.36 -3.79
C LEU A 76 9.97 -4.06 -3.10
N PHE A 77 9.41 -3.09 -3.83
CA PHE A 77 9.05 -1.78 -3.28
C PHE A 77 7.73 -1.80 -2.49
N GLY A 78 6.73 -2.53 -2.97
CA GLY A 78 5.38 -2.49 -2.41
C GLY A 78 5.18 -3.33 -1.15
N ILE A 79 6.02 -4.35 -0.94
CA ILE A 79 5.87 -5.25 0.20
C ILE A 79 7.17 -5.34 0.99
N PHE A 80 8.28 -5.76 0.36
CA PHE A 80 9.51 -6.06 1.09
C PHE A 80 10.20 -4.81 1.68
N LEU A 81 10.66 -3.89 0.84
CA LEU A 81 11.37 -2.67 1.27
C LEU A 81 10.47 -1.75 2.07
N PHE A 82 9.20 -1.60 1.66
CA PHE A 82 8.22 -0.84 2.43
C PHE A 82 8.12 -1.36 3.87
N ARG A 83 7.92 -2.66 4.06
CA ARG A 83 7.86 -3.25 5.40
C ARG A 83 9.19 -3.13 6.13
N LEU A 84 10.30 -3.47 5.48
CA LEU A 84 11.62 -3.39 6.09
C LEU A 84 11.90 -1.98 6.65
N PHE A 85 11.75 -0.95 5.83
CA PHE A 85 12.00 0.42 6.23
C PHE A 85 10.99 0.94 7.26
N LEU A 86 9.70 0.64 7.09
CA LEU A 86 8.68 1.11 8.01
C LEU A 86 8.90 0.53 9.42
N LEU A 87 9.21 -0.76 9.50
CA LEU A 87 9.32 -1.48 10.76
C LEU A 87 10.62 -1.15 11.49
N THR A 88 11.76 -1.19 10.81
CA THR A 88 13.03 -0.75 11.40
C THR A 88 12.98 0.74 11.76
N GLY A 89 12.19 1.53 11.03
CA GLY A 89 11.88 2.91 11.38
C GLY A 89 11.13 3.01 12.71
N LEU A 90 10.03 2.27 12.85
CA LEU A 90 9.17 2.24 14.05
C LEU A 90 9.88 1.73 15.31
N GLU A 91 10.95 0.95 15.20
CA GLU A 91 11.80 0.58 16.34
C GLU A 91 12.61 1.76 16.88
N LYS A 92 12.82 2.79 16.05
CA LYS A 92 13.69 3.94 16.34
C LYS A 92 12.93 5.26 16.46
N THR A 93 11.73 5.36 15.91
CA THR A 93 10.86 6.54 15.98
C THR A 93 9.50 6.22 16.61
N SER A 94 8.77 7.25 17.03
CA SER A 94 7.42 7.08 17.55
C SER A 94 6.41 6.76 16.43
N SER A 95 5.35 6.04 16.77
CA SER A 95 4.24 5.74 15.84
C SER A 95 3.54 7.00 15.33
N GLY A 96 3.46 8.06 16.16
CA GLY A 96 2.92 9.36 15.76
C GLY A 96 3.77 10.03 14.70
N GLU A 97 5.09 10.08 14.89
CA GLU A 97 6.02 10.63 13.89
C GLU A 97 6.06 9.80 12.61
N ALA A 98 6.12 8.48 12.73
CA ALA A 98 6.04 7.59 11.59
C ALA A 98 4.75 7.80 10.79
N GLY A 99 3.64 8.04 11.49
CA GLY A 99 2.35 8.40 10.92
C GLY A 99 2.36 9.70 10.12
N ILE A 100 3.00 10.73 10.65
CA ILE A 100 3.14 12.04 9.98
C ILE A 100 4.00 11.89 8.72
N LEU A 101 5.11 11.15 8.81
CA LEU A 101 6.04 10.94 7.72
C LEU A 101 5.43 10.09 6.59
N THR A 102 4.72 9.01 6.93
CA THR A 102 3.93 8.24 5.95
C THR A 102 2.74 9.02 5.40
N GLY A 103 2.23 9.99 6.16
CA GLY A 103 1.30 11.01 5.66
C GLY A 103 1.84 11.81 4.48
N ALA A 104 3.16 11.85 4.24
CA ALA A 104 3.75 12.48 3.06
C ALA A 104 3.73 11.61 1.79
N THR A 105 3.39 10.32 1.87
CA THR A 105 3.29 9.41 0.70
C THR A 105 2.49 10.01 -0.46
N PRO A 106 1.31 10.64 -0.27
CA PRO A 106 0.56 11.23 -1.37
C PRO A 106 1.32 12.33 -2.11
N ALA A 107 2.08 13.17 -1.39
CA ALA A 107 2.90 14.21 -2.01
C ALA A 107 4.04 13.60 -2.84
N VAL A 108 4.75 12.62 -2.29
CA VAL A 108 5.84 11.91 -2.98
C VAL A 108 5.31 11.19 -4.23
N THR A 109 4.20 10.47 -4.11
CA THR A 109 3.57 9.79 -5.26
C THR A 109 3.21 10.76 -6.37
N VAL A 110 2.72 11.96 -6.03
CA VAL A 110 2.33 12.96 -7.03
C VAL A 110 3.52 13.55 -7.75
N LEU A 111 4.61 13.82 -7.03
CA LEU A 111 5.86 14.28 -7.64
C LEU A 111 6.42 13.22 -8.59
N LEU A 112 6.44 11.96 -8.16
CA LEU A 112 6.89 10.85 -9.00
C LEU A 112 5.93 10.61 -10.18
N ALA A 113 4.62 10.78 -10.01
CA ALA A 113 3.65 10.65 -11.10
C ALA A 113 3.81 11.74 -12.15
N ALA A 114 4.03 12.98 -11.72
CA ALA A 114 4.29 14.10 -12.62
C ALA A 114 5.61 13.91 -13.39
N PHE A 115 6.65 13.35 -12.74
CA PHE A 115 7.96 13.19 -13.35
C PHE A 115 8.07 11.94 -14.24
N VAL A 116 7.63 10.79 -13.74
CA VAL A 116 7.79 9.47 -14.40
C VAL A 116 6.65 9.18 -15.37
N LEU A 117 5.40 9.40 -14.95
CA LEU A 117 4.21 9.11 -15.76
C LEU A 117 3.74 10.32 -16.58
N ARG A 118 4.31 11.52 -16.33
CA ARG A 118 3.86 12.80 -16.91
C ARG A 118 2.36 13.03 -16.69
N GLU A 119 1.80 12.53 -15.58
CA GLU A 119 0.38 12.70 -15.24
C GLU A 119 0.09 14.17 -14.86
N PRO A 120 -0.87 14.86 -15.52
CA PRO A 120 -1.22 16.22 -15.16
C PRO A 120 -1.92 16.28 -13.80
N VAL A 121 -1.33 17.01 -12.85
CA VAL A 121 -1.89 17.15 -11.51
C VAL A 121 -2.87 18.32 -11.47
N GLY A 122 -4.15 18.01 -11.66
CA GLY A 122 -5.23 19.00 -11.56
C GLY A 122 -5.30 19.72 -10.20
N ARG A 123 -5.84 20.95 -10.19
CA ARG A 123 -5.96 21.80 -8.98
C ARG A 123 -6.74 21.11 -7.85
N ARG A 124 -7.80 20.37 -8.18
CA ARG A 124 -8.60 19.60 -7.20
C ARG A 124 -7.83 18.45 -6.58
N ALA A 125 -7.01 17.76 -7.37
CA ALA A 125 -6.15 16.72 -6.85
C ALA A 125 -5.16 17.28 -5.83
N ARG A 126 -4.48 18.40 -6.15
CA ARG A 126 -3.60 19.08 -5.20
C ARG A 126 -4.31 19.44 -3.89
N LEU A 127 -5.50 20.04 -3.97
CA LEU A 127 -6.28 20.40 -2.79
C LEU A 127 -6.68 19.17 -1.97
N GLY A 128 -7.13 18.09 -2.62
CA GLY A 128 -7.51 16.88 -1.92
C GLY A 128 -6.32 16.15 -1.31
N ILE A 129 -5.15 16.19 -1.95
CA ILE A 129 -3.89 15.68 -1.40
C ILE A 129 -3.51 16.48 -0.15
N VAL A 130 -3.50 17.81 -0.23
CA VAL A 130 -3.20 18.66 0.94
C VAL A 130 -4.18 18.38 2.08
N SER A 131 -5.47 18.21 1.78
CA SER A 131 -6.50 17.85 2.76
C SER A 131 -6.24 16.47 3.38
N ALA A 132 -5.90 15.46 2.57
CA ALA A 132 -5.62 14.11 3.04
C ALA A 132 -4.35 14.06 3.90
N ILE A 133 -3.27 14.72 3.47
CA ILE A 133 -2.02 14.85 4.24
C ILE A 133 -2.33 15.54 5.57
N GLY A 134 -3.01 16.69 5.54
CA GLY A 134 -3.37 17.42 6.76
C GLY A 134 -4.24 16.60 7.71
N GLY A 135 -5.17 15.81 7.17
CA GLY A 135 -6.01 14.91 7.94
C GLY A 135 -5.23 13.77 8.61
N VAL A 136 -4.33 13.11 7.86
CA VAL A 136 -3.44 12.07 8.41
C VAL A 136 -2.53 12.66 9.49
N VAL A 137 -1.91 13.81 9.24
CA VAL A 137 -1.07 14.49 10.23
C VAL A 137 -1.86 14.80 11.50
N LEU A 138 -3.10 15.27 11.37
CA LEU A 138 -3.93 15.60 12.53
C LEU A 138 -4.38 14.34 13.31
N ILE A 139 -4.66 13.22 12.64
CA ILE A 139 -4.90 11.94 13.32
C ILE A 139 -3.66 11.54 14.12
N GLN A 140 -2.47 11.66 13.52
CA GLN A 140 -1.24 11.11 14.09
C GLN A 140 -0.60 11.99 15.17
N LEU A 141 -0.72 13.32 15.07
CA LEU A 141 -0.27 14.25 16.12
C LEU A 141 -0.96 14.02 17.46
N PHE A 142 -2.22 13.59 17.44
CA PHE A 142 -3.04 13.38 18.63
C PHE A 142 -3.20 11.90 18.98
N SER A 143 -2.54 10.99 18.25
CA SER A 143 -2.44 9.57 18.59
C SER A 143 -1.28 9.35 19.57
N ALA A 144 -1.58 9.41 20.87
CA ALA A 144 -0.86 8.84 22.03
C ALA A 144 0.69 8.75 22.06
N GLY A 145 1.43 9.52 21.23
CA GLY A 145 2.88 9.50 21.16
C GLY A 145 3.48 10.77 21.76
N LYS A 146 4.35 10.64 22.76
CA LYS A 146 5.28 11.72 23.12
C LYS A 146 6.23 11.90 21.93
N LEU A 147 6.38 13.13 21.43
CA LEU A 147 7.46 13.48 20.49
C LEU A 147 8.77 13.01 21.10
N GLY A 148 9.54 12.23 20.33
CA GLY A 148 10.77 11.63 20.83
C GLY A 148 11.81 12.70 21.13
N ALA A 149 12.68 12.46 22.12
CA ALA A 149 13.86 13.29 22.29
C ALA A 149 14.73 13.17 21.02
N MET A 150 15.19 14.30 20.48
CA MET A 150 15.94 14.35 19.23
C MET A 150 17.31 13.66 19.42
N SER A 151 17.41 12.39 19.02
CA SER A 151 18.64 11.58 19.03
C SER A 151 19.04 11.17 17.61
N LEU A 152 20.28 10.73 17.43
CA LEU A 152 20.76 10.27 16.13
C LEU A 152 20.01 9.01 15.66
N ASP A 153 19.68 8.11 16.58
CA ASP A 153 18.85 6.93 16.31
C ASP A 153 17.44 7.31 15.89
N HIS A 154 16.86 8.31 16.55
CA HIS A 154 15.53 8.82 16.22
C HIS A 154 15.48 9.44 14.82
N LEU A 155 16.51 10.21 14.45
CA LEU A 155 16.65 10.74 13.09
C LEU A 155 16.79 9.62 12.05
N ALA A 156 17.57 8.57 12.34
CA ALA A 156 17.68 7.41 11.47
C ALA A 156 16.33 6.70 11.30
N GLY A 157 15.54 6.57 12.37
CA GLY A 157 14.16 6.08 12.33
C GLY A 157 13.28 6.89 11.38
N ASN A 158 13.33 8.22 11.48
CA ASN A 158 12.57 9.11 10.61
C ASN A 158 12.98 9.00 9.13
N VAL A 159 14.28 8.89 8.85
CA VAL A 159 14.78 8.65 7.48
C VAL A 159 14.27 7.31 6.94
N LEU A 160 14.27 6.25 7.74
CA LEU A 160 13.74 4.95 7.34
C LEU A 160 12.24 5.03 7.03
N VAL A 161 11.43 5.70 7.85
CA VAL A 161 10.01 5.86 7.55
C VAL A 161 9.78 6.67 6.25
N LEU A 162 10.60 7.68 5.98
CA LEU A 162 10.55 8.40 4.69
C LEU A 162 10.91 7.50 3.51
N LEU A 163 11.91 6.61 3.66
CA LEU A 163 12.24 5.61 2.64
C LEU A 163 11.09 4.61 2.43
N ALA A 164 10.32 4.29 3.47
CA ALA A 164 9.09 3.51 3.33
C ALA A 164 8.05 4.25 2.47
N ALA A 165 7.79 5.54 2.75
CA ALA A 165 6.88 6.36 1.96
C ALA A 165 7.30 6.49 0.48
N ILE A 166 8.62 6.59 0.22
CA ILE A 166 9.18 6.60 -1.14
C ILE A 166 8.99 5.23 -1.81
N SER A 167 9.16 4.13 -1.07
CA SER A 167 8.95 2.77 -1.59
C SER A 167 7.49 2.52 -1.96
N GLU A 168 6.55 2.91 -1.09
CA GLU A 168 5.11 2.85 -1.35
C GLU A 168 4.74 3.70 -2.58
N SER A 169 5.27 4.92 -2.65
CA SER A 169 5.06 5.80 -3.81
C SER A 169 5.61 5.17 -5.09
N SER A 170 6.78 4.58 -5.05
CA SER A 170 7.39 3.88 -6.20
C SER A 170 6.52 2.69 -6.64
N PHE A 171 5.97 1.92 -5.70
CA PHE A 171 5.03 0.84 -5.99
C PHE A 171 3.75 1.33 -6.68
N ASN A 172 3.16 2.44 -6.22
CA ASN A 172 2.01 3.07 -6.87
C ASN A 172 2.33 3.43 -8.33
N ILE A 173 3.49 4.04 -8.57
CA ILE A 173 3.92 4.49 -9.90
C ILE A 173 4.24 3.31 -10.83
N LEU A 174 4.97 2.31 -10.34
CA LEU A 174 5.28 1.10 -11.09
C LEU A 174 4.01 0.35 -11.47
N SER A 175 3.04 0.26 -10.56
CA SER A 175 1.75 -0.41 -10.81
C SER A 175 0.88 0.35 -11.78
N ARG A 176 0.83 1.68 -11.68
CA ARG A 176 0.13 2.53 -12.65
C ARG A 176 0.79 2.48 -14.02
N GLY A 177 2.11 2.57 -14.10
CA GLY A 177 2.85 2.47 -15.36
C GLY A 177 2.69 1.11 -16.03
N PHE A 178 2.67 0.04 -15.24
CA PHE A 178 2.39 -1.31 -15.73
C PHE A 178 0.96 -1.43 -16.30
N ALA A 179 -0.02 -0.88 -15.59
CA ALA A 179 -1.41 -0.85 -16.06
C ALA A 179 -1.57 -0.08 -17.39
N LEU A 180 -0.94 1.08 -17.54
CA LEU A 180 -1.00 1.87 -18.78
C LEU A 180 -0.38 1.14 -19.98
N LYS A 181 0.73 0.41 -19.77
CA LYS A 181 1.35 -0.41 -20.84
C LYS A 181 0.46 -1.54 -21.33
N SER A 182 -0.30 -2.14 -20.42
CA SER A 182 -1.25 -3.21 -20.69
C SER A 182 -2.42 -2.73 -21.58
N GLU A 183 -2.88 -1.49 -21.42
CA GLU A 183 -3.95 -0.91 -22.25
C GLU A 183 -3.49 -0.45 -23.64
N GLY A 184 -2.20 -0.13 -23.81
CA GLY A 184 -1.63 0.49 -25.02
C GLY A 184 -1.25 -0.45 -26.17
N SER A 185 -1.62 -1.73 -26.14
CA SER A 185 -1.30 -2.75 -27.18
C SER A 185 0.17 -3.18 -27.30
N GLN A 186 1.06 -2.80 -26.38
CA GLN A 186 2.49 -3.20 -26.41
C GLN A 186 2.91 -4.25 -25.37
N GLY A 187 2.01 -4.64 -24.44
CA GLY A 187 2.26 -5.63 -23.40
C GLY A 187 1.08 -6.58 -23.17
N ALA A 188 1.33 -7.75 -22.58
CA ALA A 188 0.25 -8.65 -22.18
C ALA A 188 -0.57 -7.99 -21.08
N ALA A 189 -1.86 -7.75 -21.33
CA ALA A 189 -2.74 -7.25 -20.29
C ALA A 189 -2.89 -8.29 -19.18
N ILE A 190 -2.27 -8.03 -18.03
CA ILE A 190 -2.33 -8.96 -16.89
C ILE A 190 -3.57 -8.60 -16.06
N PRO A 191 -4.52 -9.54 -15.89
CA PRO A 191 -5.65 -9.32 -15.02
C PRO A 191 -5.19 -9.06 -13.56
N PRO A 192 -5.96 -8.30 -12.75
CA PRO A 192 -5.58 -8.00 -11.37
C PRO A 192 -5.27 -9.22 -10.49
N ILE A 193 -5.96 -10.35 -10.73
CA ILE A 193 -5.79 -11.60 -9.99
C ILE A 193 -4.36 -12.16 -10.17
N PRO A 194 -3.91 -12.55 -11.37
CA PRO A 194 -2.56 -13.07 -11.57
C PRO A 194 -1.46 -12.05 -11.26
N GLN A 195 -1.70 -10.74 -11.46
CA GLN A 195 -0.75 -9.71 -11.02
C GLN A 195 -0.56 -9.75 -9.50
N THR A 196 -1.66 -9.78 -8.75
CA THR A 196 -1.62 -9.90 -7.28
C THR A 196 -0.88 -11.16 -6.87
N MET A 197 -1.23 -12.33 -7.44
CA MET A 197 -0.60 -13.59 -7.11
C MET A 197 0.91 -13.60 -7.37
N LEU A 198 1.37 -13.08 -8.52
CA LEU A 198 2.80 -13.02 -8.86
C LEU A 198 3.56 -12.09 -7.91
N VAL A 199 3.03 -10.90 -7.64
CA VAL A 199 3.64 -9.93 -6.72
C VAL A 199 3.68 -10.50 -5.30
N THR A 200 2.59 -11.12 -4.83
CA THR A 200 2.51 -11.78 -3.52
C THR A 200 3.51 -12.94 -3.41
N ALA A 201 3.66 -13.76 -4.45
CA ALA A 201 4.62 -14.87 -4.48
C ALA A 201 6.07 -14.40 -4.46
N MET A 202 6.40 -13.40 -5.27
CA MET A 202 7.74 -12.79 -5.29
C MET A 202 8.07 -12.13 -3.94
N ALA A 203 7.11 -11.41 -3.36
CA ALA A 203 7.29 -10.81 -2.03
C ALA A 203 7.44 -11.86 -0.94
N MET A 204 6.69 -12.96 -0.98
CA MET A 204 6.83 -14.06 -0.04
C MET A 204 8.24 -14.64 -0.10
N PHE A 205 8.78 -14.84 -1.30
CA PHE A 205 10.15 -15.31 -1.48
C PHE A 205 11.19 -14.32 -0.89
N LEU A 206 11.03 -13.02 -1.13
CA LEU A 206 11.90 -11.99 -0.56
C LEU A 206 11.85 -11.95 0.98
N CYS A 207 10.65 -12.11 1.55
CA CYS A 207 10.45 -12.13 3.01
C CYS A 207 10.91 -13.43 3.67
N LEU A 208 11.18 -14.50 2.93
CA LEU A 208 11.53 -15.81 3.50
C LEU A 208 12.87 -15.77 4.26
N ILE A 209 13.84 -15.03 3.72
CA ILE A 209 15.17 -14.90 4.33
C ILE A 209 15.08 -14.22 5.71
N PRO A 210 14.54 -12.98 5.84
CA PRO A 210 14.41 -12.36 7.16
C PRO A 210 13.45 -13.13 8.07
N ALA A 211 12.38 -13.73 7.54
CA ALA A 211 11.49 -14.55 8.34
C ALA A 211 12.22 -15.77 8.95
N ALA A 212 13.20 -16.36 8.25
CA ALA A 212 13.96 -17.49 8.79
C ALA A 212 14.77 -17.12 10.05
N PHE A 213 15.26 -15.88 10.14
CA PHE A 213 15.95 -15.37 11.33
C PHE A 213 15.02 -15.14 12.53
N GLU A 214 13.70 -15.06 12.30
CA GLU A 214 12.70 -14.93 13.38
C GLU A 214 12.26 -16.27 13.96
N HIS A 215 12.88 -17.39 13.55
CA HIS A 215 12.52 -18.75 13.96
C HIS A 215 11.00 -19.03 13.89
N PRO A 216 10.42 -18.97 12.69
CA PRO A 216 8.96 -18.89 12.51
C PRO A 216 8.27 -20.17 13.01
N LEU A 217 8.91 -21.32 12.90
CA LEU A 217 8.33 -22.61 13.31
C LEU A 217 8.18 -22.75 14.84
N SER A 218 9.08 -22.16 15.63
CA SER A 218 8.91 -22.14 17.09
C SER A 218 7.78 -21.20 17.49
N SER A 219 7.74 -20.01 16.90
CA SER A 219 6.74 -18.99 17.23
C SER A 219 5.33 -19.42 16.79
N LEU A 220 5.20 -20.12 15.65
CA LEU A 220 3.91 -20.65 15.18
C LEU A 220 3.39 -21.86 15.99
N ARG A 221 4.25 -22.53 16.77
CA ARG A 221 3.81 -23.61 17.66
C ARG A 221 3.25 -23.10 18.99
N THR A 222 3.61 -21.88 19.38
CA THR A 222 3.22 -21.28 20.65
C THR A 222 1.94 -20.46 20.55
N ILE A 223 1.50 -20.11 19.34
CA ILE A 223 0.30 -19.30 19.15
C ILE A 223 -0.99 -20.08 19.40
N GLY A 224 -1.95 -19.41 20.02
CA GLY A 224 -3.29 -19.93 20.26
C GLY A 224 -4.21 -19.81 19.04
N TRP A 225 -5.49 -20.15 19.28
CA TRP A 225 -6.50 -20.15 18.22
C TRP A 225 -6.87 -18.73 17.73
N GLN A 226 -6.73 -17.71 18.59
CA GLN A 226 -7.10 -16.33 18.29
C GLN A 226 -6.11 -15.70 17.31
N GLU A 227 -4.82 -15.98 17.50
CA GLU A 227 -3.72 -15.58 16.61
C GLU A 227 -3.86 -16.24 15.24
N TRP A 228 -4.23 -17.53 15.21
CA TRP A 228 -4.55 -18.22 13.96
C TRP A 228 -5.73 -17.58 13.24
N LEU A 229 -6.80 -17.23 13.96
CA LEU A 229 -7.93 -16.52 13.37
C LEU A 229 -7.50 -15.15 12.81
N ALA A 230 -6.64 -14.43 13.54
CA ALA A 230 -6.08 -13.16 13.08
C ALA A 230 -5.21 -13.33 11.83
N LEU A 231 -4.40 -14.39 11.72
CA LEU A 231 -3.61 -14.71 10.51
C LEU A 231 -4.51 -15.06 9.32
N VAL A 232 -5.58 -15.82 9.55
CA VAL A 232 -6.58 -16.18 8.52
C VAL A 232 -7.42 -14.98 8.09
N TRP A 233 -7.63 -13.99 8.97
CA TRP A 233 -8.20 -12.71 8.56
C TRP A 233 -7.18 -11.89 7.73
N TYR A 234 -5.94 -11.82 8.21
CA TYR A 234 -4.91 -10.96 7.64
C TYR A 234 -4.44 -11.43 6.25
N GLY A 235 -4.23 -12.72 6.02
CA GLY A 235 -3.81 -13.23 4.72
C GLY A 235 -4.89 -13.02 3.64
N PRO A 236 -5.99 -13.78 3.67
CA PRO A 236 -7.12 -13.65 2.74
C PRO A 236 -7.68 -12.23 2.54
N PHE A 237 -8.03 -11.51 3.62
CA PHE A 237 -8.81 -10.27 3.49
C PHE A 237 -7.92 -9.03 3.41
N VAL A 238 -6.99 -8.89 4.35
CA VAL A 238 -6.10 -7.73 4.41
C VAL A 238 -5.01 -7.79 3.34
N THR A 239 -4.62 -8.99 2.90
CA THR A 239 -3.60 -9.15 1.85
C THR A 239 -4.25 -9.46 0.52
N ALA A 240 -4.80 -10.66 0.31
CA ALA A 240 -5.29 -11.11 -0.99
C ALA A 240 -6.38 -10.19 -1.57
N LEU A 241 -7.48 -9.99 -0.83
CA LEU A 241 -8.61 -9.19 -1.30
C LEU A 241 -8.25 -7.70 -1.41
N ALA A 242 -7.53 -7.14 -0.42
CA ALA A 242 -7.15 -5.73 -0.46
C ALA A 242 -6.19 -5.43 -1.62
N PHE A 243 -5.17 -6.25 -1.86
CA PHE A 243 -4.27 -6.05 -3.01
C PHE A 243 -5.01 -6.23 -4.34
N LEU A 244 -5.90 -7.21 -4.45
CA LEU A 244 -6.72 -7.41 -5.65
C LEU A 244 -7.58 -6.17 -5.95
N LEU A 245 -8.26 -5.63 -4.94
CA LEU A 245 -9.05 -4.40 -5.07
C LEU A 245 -8.14 -3.20 -5.38
N TRP A 246 -6.97 -3.12 -4.78
CA TRP A 246 -6.02 -2.06 -5.03
C TRP A 246 -5.50 -2.07 -6.47
N PHE A 247 -5.08 -3.24 -6.99
CA PHE A 247 -4.64 -3.40 -8.37
C PHE A 247 -5.79 -3.09 -9.36
N ALA A 248 -7.01 -3.57 -9.07
CA ALA A 248 -8.19 -3.23 -9.86
C ALA A 248 -8.51 -1.72 -9.84
N GLY A 249 -8.22 -1.05 -8.72
CA GLY A 249 -8.37 0.39 -8.52
C GLY A 249 -7.35 1.20 -9.30
N ILE A 250 -6.06 0.88 -9.16
CA ILE A 250 -4.95 1.64 -9.77
C ILE A 250 -4.88 1.48 -11.29
N GLN A 251 -5.41 0.38 -11.83
CA GLN A 251 -5.63 0.25 -13.27
C GLN A 251 -6.63 1.30 -13.80
N ARG A 252 -7.65 1.64 -13.00
CA ARG A 252 -8.76 2.53 -13.40
C ARG A 252 -8.61 3.98 -12.93
N CYS A 253 -7.62 4.28 -12.08
CA CYS A 253 -7.44 5.59 -11.46
C CYS A 253 -5.97 6.04 -11.52
N PRO A 254 -5.70 7.36 -11.65
CA PRO A 254 -4.35 7.90 -11.58
C PRO A 254 -3.63 7.52 -10.28
N ALA A 255 -2.30 7.45 -10.32
CA ALA A 255 -1.50 7.09 -9.14
C ALA A 255 -1.72 8.06 -7.97
N ALA A 256 -1.88 9.36 -8.27
CA ALA A 256 -2.23 10.39 -7.30
C ALA A 256 -3.58 10.13 -6.58
N THR A 257 -4.55 9.53 -7.28
CA THR A 257 -5.82 9.15 -6.66
C THR A 257 -5.59 7.98 -5.70
N ALA A 258 -4.91 6.92 -6.13
CA ALA A 258 -4.61 5.77 -5.27
C ALA A 258 -3.86 6.19 -4.00
N ALA A 259 -2.88 7.08 -4.10
CA ALA A 259 -2.13 7.57 -2.95
C ALA A 259 -2.98 8.41 -2.00
N ALA A 260 -3.92 9.22 -2.47
CA ALA A 260 -4.81 9.95 -1.55
C ALA A 260 -5.77 9.03 -0.80
N PHE A 261 -6.21 7.93 -1.42
CA PHE A 261 -7.03 6.92 -0.75
C PHE A 261 -6.25 6.15 0.33
N SER A 262 -4.91 6.16 0.34
CA SER A 262 -4.15 5.54 1.42
C SER A 262 -4.38 6.21 2.79
N GLY A 263 -4.76 7.49 2.79
CA GLY A 263 -5.22 8.19 3.99
C GLY A 263 -6.47 7.59 4.63
N LEU A 264 -7.26 6.80 3.88
CA LEU A 264 -8.41 6.08 4.43
C LEU A 264 -7.99 4.97 5.41
N MET A 265 -6.77 4.42 5.26
CA MET A 265 -6.24 3.40 6.15
C MET A 265 -6.13 3.89 7.62
N PRO A 266 -5.45 5.00 7.94
CA PRO A 266 -5.41 5.50 9.32
C PRO A 266 -6.79 5.94 9.84
N PHE A 267 -7.67 6.45 8.98
CA PHE A 267 -9.04 6.80 9.39
C PHE A 267 -9.85 5.56 9.79
N THR A 268 -9.80 4.50 8.98
CA THR A 268 -10.54 3.25 9.27
C THR A 268 -9.93 2.50 10.45
N ALA A 269 -8.61 2.53 10.60
CA ALA A 269 -7.93 2.05 11.80
C ALA A 269 -8.42 2.77 13.07
N LEU A 270 -8.45 4.12 13.05
CA LEU A 270 -8.96 4.92 14.16
C LEU A 270 -10.41 4.56 14.52
N LEU A 271 -11.29 4.53 13.52
CA LEU A 271 -12.70 4.20 13.69
C LEU A 271 -12.87 2.83 14.36
N LEU A 272 -12.10 1.85 13.90
CA LEU A 272 -12.12 0.49 14.42
C LEU A 272 -11.50 0.38 15.82
N SER A 273 -10.44 1.13 16.11
CA SER A 273 -9.88 1.23 17.47
C SER A 273 -10.91 1.74 18.48
N VAL A 274 -11.66 2.79 18.13
CA VAL A 274 -12.69 3.34 19.03
C VAL A 274 -13.87 2.37 19.17
N LEU A 275 -14.37 1.81 18.07
CA LEU A 275 -15.59 0.99 18.09
C LEU A 275 -15.38 -0.43 18.62
N VAL A 276 -14.26 -1.06 18.28
CA VAL A 276 -14.01 -2.48 18.58
C VAL A 276 -13.14 -2.63 19.83
N LEU A 277 -12.11 -1.80 19.98
CA LEU A 277 -11.20 -1.86 21.13
C LEU A 277 -11.63 -0.95 22.29
N GLY A 278 -12.60 -0.06 22.08
CA GLY A 278 -13.04 0.89 23.10
C GLY A 278 -11.98 1.92 23.48
N GLU A 279 -11.01 2.18 22.59
CA GLU A 279 -9.93 3.12 22.85
C GLU A 279 -10.46 4.57 22.89
N SER A 280 -9.97 5.36 23.85
CA SER A 280 -10.27 6.78 23.92
C SER A 280 -9.62 7.53 22.75
N SER A 281 -10.41 8.31 22.02
CA SER A 281 -9.94 9.15 20.92
C SER A 281 -10.14 10.63 21.25
N TYR A 282 -9.18 11.45 20.82
CA TYR A 282 -9.28 12.90 20.91
C TYR A 282 -10.15 13.46 19.77
N TRP A 283 -10.94 14.49 20.05
CA TRP A 283 -11.83 15.12 19.05
C TRP A 283 -11.07 15.60 17.80
N LEU A 284 -9.80 15.99 17.92
CA LEU A 284 -8.97 16.40 16.78
C LEU A 284 -8.66 15.24 15.82
N GLN A 285 -8.62 14.00 16.29
CA GLN A 285 -8.43 12.84 15.42
C GLN A 285 -9.65 12.66 14.49
N TRP A 286 -10.85 12.95 14.98
CA TRP A 286 -12.08 12.95 14.17
C TRP A 286 -12.09 14.06 13.12
N VAL A 287 -11.58 15.25 13.45
CA VAL A 287 -11.37 16.33 12.48
C VAL A 287 -10.38 15.89 11.41
N GLY A 288 -9.31 15.19 11.80
CA GLY A 288 -8.33 14.65 10.86
C GLY A 288 -8.96 13.62 9.92
N GLY A 289 -9.80 12.74 10.47
CA GLY A 289 -10.62 11.82 9.67
C GLY A 289 -11.52 12.53 8.68
N LEU A 290 -12.22 13.59 9.10
CA LEU A 290 -13.06 14.38 8.21
C LEU A 290 -12.26 15.04 7.08
N LEU A 291 -11.07 15.56 7.38
CA LEU A 291 -10.16 16.14 6.38
C LEU A 291 -9.69 15.10 5.34
N VAL A 292 -9.43 13.86 5.76
CA VAL A 292 -9.14 12.74 4.83
C VAL A 292 -10.33 12.51 3.91
N ILE A 293 -11.54 12.38 4.45
CA ILE A 293 -12.76 12.13 3.67
C ILE A 293 -13.04 13.28 2.70
N LEU A 294 -12.92 14.53 3.14
CA LEU A 294 -13.03 15.71 2.27
C LEU A 294 -11.98 15.70 1.17
N GLY A 295 -10.74 15.33 1.49
CA GLY A 295 -9.67 15.21 0.49
C GLY A 295 -10.00 14.19 -0.59
N ILE A 296 -10.51 13.03 -0.20
CA ILE A 296 -10.95 11.97 -1.12
C ILE A 296 -12.13 12.46 -1.97
N ILE A 297 -13.12 13.14 -1.38
CA ILE A 297 -14.29 13.69 -2.11
C ILE A 297 -13.84 14.74 -3.14
N LEU A 298 -12.91 15.62 -2.77
CA LEU A 298 -12.35 16.64 -3.67
C LEU A 298 -11.63 16.01 -4.87
N ILE A 299 -10.96 14.88 -4.68
CA ILE A 299 -10.29 14.13 -5.74
C ILE A 299 -11.29 13.36 -6.61
N ALA A 300 -12.34 12.82 -5.98
CA ALA A 300 -13.41 12.10 -6.65
C ALA A 300 -14.31 13.03 -7.49
N GLY A 301 -14.40 14.32 -7.14
CA GLY A 301 -15.23 15.32 -7.81
C GLY A 301 -14.69 15.80 -9.16
N LYS A 302 -15.30 15.30 -10.26
CA LYS A 302 -15.17 15.65 -11.71
C LYS A 302 -13.96 16.52 -12.16
N SER A 303 -13.27 16.02 -13.19
CA SER A 303 -12.22 16.67 -14.00
C SER A 303 -10.81 16.74 -13.42
N GLN A 304 -10.07 15.65 -13.60
CA GLN A 304 -8.72 15.76 -14.17
C GLN A 304 -8.83 15.48 -15.67
N PRO A 305 -8.17 16.27 -16.54
CA PRO A 305 -7.96 15.85 -17.91
C PRO A 305 -7.11 14.57 -17.87
N GLU A 306 -7.64 13.49 -18.45
CA GLU A 306 -6.84 12.29 -18.70
C GLU A 306 -5.60 12.70 -19.50
N PRO A 307 -4.41 12.16 -19.19
CA PRO A 307 -3.24 12.42 -20.02
C PRO A 307 -3.56 12.03 -21.46
N LYS A 308 -3.32 12.93 -22.41
CA LYS A 308 -3.44 12.61 -23.85
C LYS A 308 -2.51 11.42 -24.12
N LYS A 309 -3.11 10.33 -24.63
CA LYS A 309 -2.50 9.01 -24.86
C LYS A 309 -1.09 9.06 -25.50
N GLU A 310 -0.84 10.05 -26.34
CA GLU A 310 0.39 10.26 -27.11
C GLU A 310 1.59 10.77 -26.29
N GLN A 311 1.38 11.51 -25.18
CA GLN A 311 2.46 12.06 -24.35
C GLN A 311 3.03 11.08 -23.33
N ALA A 312 2.22 10.11 -22.88
CA ALA A 312 2.67 9.02 -22.02
C ALA A 312 3.46 7.98 -22.85
N GLU A 313 3.03 7.70 -24.08
CA GLU A 313 3.71 6.75 -24.98
C GLU A 313 5.16 7.18 -25.28
N ASN A 314 5.37 8.47 -25.59
CA ASN A 314 6.72 9.02 -25.82
C ASN A 314 7.62 9.04 -24.58
N SER A 315 7.10 9.07 -23.34
CA SER A 315 7.96 9.09 -22.14
C SER A 315 8.44 7.70 -21.74
N TRP A 316 7.66 6.65 -22.02
CA TRP A 316 8.03 5.26 -21.73
C TRP A 316 8.96 4.65 -22.78
N SER A 317 8.93 5.16 -24.02
CA SER A 317 9.90 4.81 -25.08
C SER A 317 11.27 5.48 -24.87
N GLU A 318 11.34 6.58 -24.10
CA GLU A 318 12.58 7.32 -23.83
C GLU A 318 13.37 6.82 -22.60
N LEU A 319 12.71 6.18 -21.63
CA LEU A 319 13.37 5.58 -20.45
C LEU A 319 14.47 4.54 -20.75
N PRO A 320 14.41 3.70 -21.81
CA PRO A 320 15.49 2.78 -22.15
C PRO A 320 16.69 3.43 -22.88
N ASN A 321 16.63 4.71 -23.27
CA ASN A 321 17.78 5.42 -23.85
C ASN A 321 18.60 6.20 -22.79
N ARG A 322 18.23 6.09 -21.51
CA ARG A 322 18.85 6.83 -20.40
C ARG A 322 19.35 5.93 -19.25
N ILE A 323 19.34 4.60 -19.44
CA ILE A 323 19.98 3.60 -18.58
C ILE A 323 20.97 2.84 -19.45
#